data_AF-A0A0F8YC26-F1
#
_entry.id   AF-A0A0F8YC26-F1
#
_cell.length_a   1.000
_cell.length_b   1.000
_cell.length_c   1.000
_cell.angle_alpha   90.00
_cell.angle_beta   90.00
_cell.angle_gamma   90.00
#
_symmetry.space_group_name_H-M   'P 1'
#
loop_
_entity.id
_entity.type
_entity.pdbx_description
1 polymer ?
#
loop_
_entity_poly.entity_id
_entity_poly.type
_entity_poly.pdbx_seq_one_letter_code
_entity_poly.pdbx_strand_id
1 'polypeptide(L)'
;ARAVVNDDGTPLTEAMEAILERLITAAEGPITGQVSIANWLTELVVEERVKHESRPRRSVDDGEFVKPLIDNHGRPYVRAEIHEPLVAFGEVSVADLNPLVQEDWPYNANTRRVRVLTDGTGAVSVANTLATLSTGTTTSSDVLFETRRHAKYHMGQGLQARMAVAFGAPVVGTEQFCGYGNEEDALGFCYASSGIEFGVLHRFGGKTEIQTLTVTTGAVTASGTITITLNGVETEVEVVQNDTVTDVARAIGAVTFGEHEAIVIGATVVFISHHAAVESDFTLDDTDTTGTVGSFAETVAGVGPTNTFITQSRWNIDKMDGSNNLGTNPSRMILTPTFGNTYEVEYQDGFGDIIYFVENQNTGKFHGVHRISYANQNTVVNIQNPTLPMYASVKNLATT
;
A
#
# COMPACT_ATOMS: atom_id res chain seq x y z
N ALA A 1 1.97 -19.48 74.96
CA ALA A 1 1.49 -20.05 73.69
C ALA A 1 0.24 -19.31 73.22
N ARG A 2 0.41 -18.14 72.58
CA ARG A 2 -0.62 -17.52 71.74
C ARG A 2 -0.11 -17.70 70.32
N ALA A 3 -0.87 -18.38 69.46
CA ALA A 3 -0.51 -18.52 68.05
C ALA A 3 -0.52 -17.13 67.39
N VAL A 4 0.55 -16.79 66.68
CA VAL A 4 0.63 -15.53 65.93
C VAL A 4 0.07 -15.80 64.54
N VAL A 5 -1.01 -15.10 64.21
CA VAL A 5 -1.72 -15.20 62.93
C VAL A 5 -1.73 -13.82 62.28
N ASN A 6 -1.88 -13.79 60.96
CA ASN A 6 -2.18 -12.55 60.23
C ASN A 6 -3.52 -11.95 60.71
N ASP A 7 -3.79 -10.68 60.39
CA ASP A 7 -5.06 -10.01 60.71
C ASP A 7 -6.30 -10.71 60.11
N ASP A 8 -6.09 -11.58 59.11
CA ASP A 8 -7.12 -12.43 58.48
C ASP A 8 -7.21 -13.84 59.09
N GLY A 9 -6.47 -14.13 60.16
CA GLY A 9 -6.48 -15.41 60.87
C GLY A 9 -5.68 -16.54 60.18
N THR A 10 -4.96 -16.25 59.10
CA THR A 10 -4.11 -17.24 58.43
C THR A 10 -2.78 -17.47 59.19
N PRO A 11 -2.23 -18.70 59.18
CA PRO A 11 -0.92 -18.98 59.80
C PRO A 11 0.17 -18.18 59.08
N LEU A 12 1.03 -17.52 59.84
CA LEU A 12 2.25 -16.94 59.31
C LEU A 12 3.13 -18.07 58.75
N THR A 13 3.80 -17.82 57.62
CA THR A 13 4.75 -18.79 57.07
C THR A 13 5.93 -19.00 58.04
N GLU A 14 6.55 -20.18 58.06
CA GLU A 14 7.68 -20.51 58.96
C GLU A 14 8.81 -19.47 58.90
N ALA A 15 9.02 -18.84 57.74
CA ALA A 15 9.98 -17.76 57.55
C ALA A 15 9.58 -16.46 58.27
N MET A 16 8.30 -16.11 58.30
CA MET A 16 7.79 -14.93 59.00
C MET A 16 7.76 -15.12 60.51
N GLU A 17 7.43 -16.32 61.00
CA GLU A 17 7.55 -16.64 62.44
C GLU A 17 8.99 -16.52 62.94
N ALA A 18 9.97 -17.03 62.19
CA ALA A 18 11.39 -16.92 62.54
C ALA A 18 11.90 -15.46 62.56
N ILE A 19 11.35 -14.58 61.72
CA ILE A 19 11.68 -13.15 61.71
C ILE A 19 11.04 -12.44 62.90
N LEU A 20 9.80 -12.78 63.23
CA LEU A 20 9.07 -12.19 64.35
C LEU A 20 9.69 -12.57 65.71
N GLU A 21 10.11 -13.83 65.88
CA GLU A 21 10.82 -14.28 67.09
C GLU A 21 12.16 -13.54 67.27
N ARG A 22 12.90 -13.28 66.18
CA ARG A 22 14.15 -12.52 66.24
C ARG A 22 13.92 -11.04 66.58
N LEU A 23 12.82 -10.45 66.12
CA LEU A 23 12.42 -9.08 66.46
C LEU A 23 12.01 -8.94 67.94
N ILE A 24 11.27 -9.92 68.47
CA ILE A 24 10.86 -9.95 69.88
C ILE A 24 12.09 -10.12 70.79
N THR A 25 13.00 -11.03 70.45
CA THR A 25 14.24 -11.26 71.20
C THR A 25 15.16 -10.03 71.20
N ALA A 26 15.15 -9.24 70.12
CA ALA A 26 15.91 -8.00 70.02
C ALA A 26 15.29 -6.82 70.82
N ALA A 27 13.98 -6.85 71.08
CA ALA A 27 13.27 -5.81 71.83
C ALA A 27 13.40 -5.92 73.35
N GLU A 28 13.83 -7.08 73.88
CA GLU A 28 13.99 -7.33 75.32
C GLU A 28 15.41 -7.04 75.86
N GLY A 29 16.35 -6.63 75.00
CA GLY A 29 17.70 -6.21 75.40
C GLY A 29 17.78 -4.73 75.81
N PRO A 30 18.74 -4.32 76.67
CA PRO A 30 18.90 -2.91 77.05
C PRO A 30 19.32 -2.06 75.85
N ILE A 31 18.41 -1.19 75.40
CA ILE A 31 18.63 -0.22 74.32
C ILE A 31 19.67 0.81 74.80
N THR A 32 20.93 0.60 74.43
CA THR A 32 22.00 1.58 74.58
C THR A 32 22.40 2.06 73.20
N GLY A 33 22.07 3.33 72.90
CA GLY A 33 22.40 3.99 71.64
C GLY A 33 21.19 4.21 70.75
N GLN A 34 20.92 5.48 70.43
CA GLN A 34 19.91 5.87 69.44
C GLN A 34 20.31 5.37 68.05
N VAL A 35 19.87 4.17 67.69
CA VAL A 35 19.67 3.79 66.29
C VAL A 35 18.18 3.52 66.17
N SER A 36 17.48 4.40 65.46
CA SER A 36 16.03 4.28 65.32
C SER A 36 15.70 2.98 64.58
N ILE A 37 14.63 2.31 65.00
CA ILE A 37 14.06 1.12 64.34
C ILE A 37 13.84 1.37 62.83
N ALA A 38 13.68 2.63 62.42
CA ALA A 38 13.59 3.07 61.04
C ALA A 38 14.87 2.81 60.22
N ASN A 39 16.07 2.98 60.78
CA ASN A 39 17.31 2.73 60.04
C ASN A 39 17.51 1.23 59.76
N TRP A 40 17.12 0.37 60.70
CA TRP A 40 17.20 -1.08 60.54
C TRP A 40 16.17 -1.63 59.54
N LEU A 41 14.94 -1.09 59.57
CA LEU A 41 13.92 -1.38 58.55
C LEU A 41 14.35 -0.93 57.15
N THR A 42 15.11 0.16 57.04
CA THR A 42 15.57 0.67 55.74
C THR A 42 16.67 -0.24 55.17
N GLU A 43 17.62 -0.72 55.97
CA GLU A 43 18.62 -1.70 55.51
C GLU A 43 18.00 -3.05 55.14
N LEU A 44 17.00 -3.52 55.90
CA LEU A 44 16.33 -4.79 55.61
C LEU A 44 15.45 -4.72 54.35
N VAL A 45 14.75 -3.59 54.14
CA VAL A 45 13.95 -3.33 52.93
C VAL A 45 14.84 -3.13 51.70
N VAL A 46 16.05 -2.57 51.87
CA VAL A 46 17.05 -2.45 50.79
C VAL A 46 17.66 -3.81 50.45
N GLU A 47 18.01 -4.65 51.44
CA GLU A 47 18.48 -6.01 51.19
C GLU A 47 17.39 -6.91 50.54
N GLU A 48 16.13 -6.79 50.97
CA GLU A 48 15.00 -7.48 50.34
C GLU A 48 14.74 -6.95 48.92
N ARG A 49 14.79 -5.63 48.68
CA ARG A 49 14.67 -5.05 47.31
C ARG A 49 15.78 -5.51 46.38
N VAL A 50 17.03 -5.55 46.84
CA VAL A 50 18.16 -6.03 46.02
C VAL A 50 18.01 -7.52 45.72
N LYS A 51 17.44 -8.32 46.65
CA LYS A 51 17.10 -9.73 46.41
C LYS A 51 15.85 -9.93 45.55
N HIS A 52 14.94 -8.96 45.48
CA HIS A 52 13.71 -9.01 44.68
C HIS A 52 13.87 -8.45 43.26
N GLU A 53 14.80 -7.52 43.02
CA GLU A 53 15.15 -6.98 41.71
C GLU A 53 16.13 -7.88 40.93
N SER A 54 16.81 -8.81 41.60
CA SER A 54 17.65 -9.83 40.96
C SER A 54 16.93 -11.16 40.67
N ARG A 55 15.61 -11.22 40.86
CA ARG A 55 14.80 -12.42 40.58
C ARG A 55 14.11 -12.31 39.22
N PRO A 56 14.50 -13.11 38.21
CA PRO A 56 13.77 -13.17 36.95
C PRO A 56 12.30 -13.55 37.20
N ARG A 57 11.38 -12.73 36.71
CA ARG A 57 9.93 -13.00 36.75
C ARG A 57 9.59 -14.14 35.79
N ARG A 58 8.86 -15.10 36.33
CA ARG A 58 8.55 -16.44 35.82
C ARG A 58 7.55 -16.42 34.64
N SER A 59 7.87 -17.17 33.59
CA SER A 59 6.93 -17.99 32.82
C SER A 59 7.60 -19.37 32.71
N VAL A 60 6.93 -20.44 33.10
CA VAL A 60 7.49 -21.80 33.18
C VAL A 60 6.98 -22.59 32.01
N ASP A 61 7.87 -23.28 31.32
CA ASP A 61 7.95 -24.74 31.42
C ASP A 61 9.44 -25.11 31.37
N ASP A 62 9.87 -26.01 32.26
CA ASP A 62 11.23 -26.56 32.47
C ASP A 62 12.32 -25.61 33.03
N GLY A 63 12.36 -25.54 34.37
CA GLY A 63 13.23 -24.67 35.16
C GLY A 63 14.69 -25.11 35.30
N GLU A 64 15.49 -24.92 34.24
CA GLU A 64 16.93 -24.75 34.38
C GLU A 64 17.31 -23.32 33.95
N PHE A 65 17.80 -22.50 34.88
CA PHE A 65 18.30 -21.16 34.56
C PHE A 65 19.62 -21.29 33.82
N VAL A 66 19.58 -21.27 32.49
CA VAL A 66 20.79 -21.26 31.68
C VAL A 66 21.50 -19.94 31.90
N LYS A 67 22.70 -19.98 32.51
CA LYS A 67 23.59 -18.82 32.60
C LYS A 67 23.79 -18.27 31.18
N PRO A 68 23.74 -16.94 30.95
CA PRO A 68 24.08 -16.41 29.64
C PRO A 68 25.46 -16.93 29.25
N LEU A 69 25.58 -17.47 28.04
CA LEU A 69 26.85 -18.01 27.56
C LEU A 69 27.89 -16.88 27.59
N ILE A 70 29.10 -17.20 28.05
CA ILE A 70 30.19 -16.25 28.17
C ILE A 70 31.17 -16.55 27.06
N ASP A 71 31.48 -15.54 26.24
CA ASP A 71 32.47 -15.70 25.17
C ASP A 71 33.88 -15.83 25.74
N ASN A 72 34.87 -16.12 24.89
CA ASN A 72 36.27 -16.21 25.29
C ASN A 72 36.85 -14.88 25.84
N HIS A 73 36.08 -13.79 25.82
CA HIS A 73 36.44 -12.46 26.32
C HIS A 73 35.63 -12.04 27.54
N GLY A 74 34.86 -12.95 28.17
CA GLY A 74 34.09 -12.65 29.37
C GLY A 74 32.78 -11.88 29.12
N ARG A 75 32.34 -11.74 27.86
CA ARG A 75 31.13 -11.00 27.50
C ARG A 75 29.93 -11.96 27.46
N PRO A 76 28.80 -11.61 28.10
CA PRO A 76 27.59 -12.40 27.98
C PRO A 76 27.03 -12.28 26.55
N TYR A 77 26.66 -13.41 25.96
CA TYR A 77 25.98 -13.47 24.67
C TYR A 77 24.81 -14.43 24.73
N VAL A 78 23.83 -14.21 23.84
CA VAL A 78 22.71 -15.12 23.61
C VAL A 78 23.00 -15.88 22.33
N ARG A 79 22.99 -17.21 22.39
CA ARG A 79 22.99 -18.05 21.18
C ARG A 79 21.55 -18.17 20.72
N ALA A 80 21.24 -17.60 19.56
CA ALA A 80 19.97 -17.82 18.89
C ALA A 80 20.12 -19.00 17.93
N GLU A 81 19.32 -20.04 18.12
CA GLU A 81 19.20 -21.14 17.16
C GLU A 81 18.03 -20.80 16.21
N ILE A 82 18.35 -20.64 14.93
CA ILE A 82 17.35 -20.39 13.88
C ILE A 82 16.90 -21.75 13.40
N HIS A 83 15.68 -22.15 13.73
CA HIS A 83 15.14 -23.46 13.28
C HIS A 83 14.68 -23.43 11.82
N GLU A 84 14.10 -22.31 11.38
CA GLU A 84 13.67 -22.08 10.01
C GLU A 84 13.84 -20.59 9.68
N PRO A 85 14.22 -20.24 8.43
CA PRO A 85 14.40 -21.11 7.27
C PRO A 85 15.86 -21.58 7.14
N LEU A 86 16.16 -22.86 7.39
CA LEU A 86 17.48 -23.44 7.16
C LEU A 86 17.53 -24.21 5.83
N VAL A 87 18.64 -24.12 5.10
CA VAL A 87 18.94 -25.00 3.96
C VAL A 87 19.46 -26.36 4.46
N ALA A 88 19.64 -27.32 3.54
CA ALA A 88 20.02 -28.70 3.87
C ALA A 88 21.32 -28.85 4.70
N PHE A 89 22.21 -27.86 4.69
CA PHE A 89 23.46 -27.86 5.45
C PHE A 89 23.44 -26.93 6.68
N GLY A 90 22.25 -26.47 7.13
CA GLY A 90 22.09 -25.68 8.35
C GLY A 90 22.44 -24.20 8.21
N GLU A 91 22.65 -23.72 6.98
CA GLU A 91 22.79 -22.29 6.69
C GLU A 91 21.40 -21.64 6.64
N VAL A 92 21.30 -20.37 7.01
CA VAL A 92 20.03 -19.64 6.91
C VAL A 92 19.73 -19.36 5.44
N SER A 93 18.57 -19.80 4.96
CA SER A 93 18.04 -19.43 3.65
C SER A 93 17.59 -17.97 3.71
N VAL A 94 18.10 -17.15 2.80
CA VAL A 94 17.77 -15.71 2.75
C VAL A 94 17.20 -15.39 1.38
N ALA A 95 16.10 -14.63 1.37
CA ALA A 95 15.61 -13.96 0.18
C ALA A 95 16.18 -12.54 0.13
N ASP A 96 16.66 -12.12 -1.04
CA ASP A 96 17.12 -10.75 -1.26
C ASP A 96 16.07 -9.96 -2.05
N LEU A 97 15.90 -8.68 -1.71
CA LEU A 97 14.96 -7.80 -2.38
C LEU A 97 15.63 -7.21 -3.63
N ASN A 98 15.20 -7.68 -4.80
CA ASN A 98 15.67 -7.15 -6.07
C ASN A 98 14.70 -6.07 -6.59
N PRO A 99 15.09 -4.78 -6.65
CA PRO A 99 14.21 -3.72 -7.13
C PRO A 99 13.95 -3.87 -8.63
N LEU A 100 12.69 -4.12 -9.00
CA LEU A 100 12.27 -4.21 -10.40
C LEU A 100 11.99 -2.84 -11.02
N VAL A 101 11.34 -1.97 -10.26
CA VAL A 101 10.96 -0.61 -10.63
C VAL A 101 11.35 0.33 -9.49
N GLN A 102 11.97 1.46 -9.83
CA GLN A 102 12.35 2.48 -8.86
C GLN A 102 12.29 3.83 -9.55
N GLU A 103 11.56 4.77 -8.95
CA GLU A 103 11.41 6.13 -9.45
C GLU A 103 11.71 7.16 -8.36
N ASP A 104 12.17 8.32 -8.80
CA ASP A 104 12.61 9.44 -7.98
C ASP A 104 12.29 10.78 -8.68
N TRP A 105 12.06 11.83 -7.88
CA TRP A 105 11.58 13.13 -8.38
C TRP A 105 12.54 14.31 -8.13
N PRO A 106 13.87 14.23 -8.33
CA PRO A 106 14.77 15.33 -7.98
C PRO A 106 14.55 16.61 -8.79
N TYR A 107 13.93 16.52 -9.96
CA TYR A 107 13.70 17.66 -10.86
C TYR A 107 12.29 17.64 -11.46
N ASN A 108 12.15 17.07 -12.66
CA ASN A 108 10.89 16.98 -13.41
C ASN A 108 10.48 15.52 -13.58
N ALA A 109 9.21 15.30 -13.90
CA ALA A 109 8.70 13.98 -14.30
C ALA A 109 9.35 13.57 -15.63
N ASN A 110 10.20 12.54 -15.60
CA ASN A 110 10.89 12.07 -16.78
C ASN A 110 9.95 11.21 -17.63
N THR A 111 9.43 11.75 -18.72
CA THR A 111 8.49 11.05 -19.63
C THR A 111 9.05 9.80 -20.31
N ARG A 112 10.36 9.53 -20.21
CA ARG A 112 10.97 8.27 -20.62
C ARG A 112 10.86 7.16 -19.57
N ARG A 113 10.64 7.53 -18.31
CA ARG A 113 10.48 6.60 -17.18
C ARG A 113 9.02 6.44 -16.78
N VAL A 114 8.27 7.52 -16.85
CA VAL A 114 6.85 7.54 -16.52
C VAL A 114 5.99 7.95 -17.70
N ARG A 115 4.75 7.47 -17.68
CA ARG A 115 3.67 7.89 -18.56
C ARG A 115 2.68 8.67 -17.69
N VAL A 116 2.27 9.81 -18.21
CA VAL A 116 1.29 10.70 -17.59
C VAL A 116 0.19 10.86 -18.60
N LEU A 117 -1.02 10.53 -18.18
CA LEU A 117 -2.25 10.75 -18.93
C LEU A 117 -3.09 11.75 -18.16
N THR A 118 -3.69 12.69 -18.86
CA THR A 118 -4.46 13.78 -18.26
C THR A 118 -5.66 14.07 -19.13
N ASP A 119 -6.84 14.03 -18.53
CA ASP A 119 -8.07 14.45 -19.19
C ASP A 119 -8.71 15.65 -18.47
N GLY A 120 -9.37 16.50 -19.27
CA GLY A 120 -9.98 17.75 -18.80
C GLY A 120 -8.99 18.69 -18.10
N THR A 121 -9.15 18.83 -16.78
CA THR A 121 -8.34 19.71 -15.91
C THR A 121 -7.29 18.96 -15.07
N GLY A 122 -7.00 17.70 -15.40
CA GLY A 122 -5.90 16.95 -14.81
C GLY A 122 -4.55 17.62 -15.02
N ALA A 123 -3.71 17.59 -13.98
CA ALA A 123 -2.37 18.17 -14.04
C ALA A 123 -1.37 17.38 -13.19
N VAL A 124 -0.13 17.33 -13.68
CA VAL A 124 1.05 16.90 -12.91
C VAL A 124 1.99 18.07 -12.78
N SER A 125 2.46 18.32 -11.57
CA SER A 125 3.55 19.25 -11.29
C SER A 125 4.63 18.55 -10.48
N VAL A 126 5.88 19.01 -10.60
CA VAL A 126 6.97 18.52 -9.75
C VAL A 126 7.63 19.71 -9.07
N ALA A 127 7.63 19.70 -7.75
CA ALA A 127 8.25 20.73 -6.93
C ALA A 127 8.73 20.11 -5.61
N ASN A 128 9.84 20.63 -5.06
CA ASN A 128 10.37 20.19 -3.76
C ASN A 128 10.59 18.66 -3.65
N THR A 129 10.99 18.02 -4.74
CA THR A 129 11.18 16.55 -4.81
C THR A 129 9.88 15.74 -4.69
N LEU A 130 8.73 16.35 -4.99
CA LEU A 130 7.42 15.71 -4.98
C LEU A 130 6.76 15.86 -6.35
N ALA A 131 6.29 14.76 -6.91
CA ALA A 131 5.32 14.79 -8.00
C ALA A 131 3.92 14.94 -7.40
N THR A 132 3.23 16.02 -7.74
CA THR A 132 1.86 16.31 -7.31
C THR A 132 0.91 16.10 -8.48
N LEU A 133 -0.04 15.19 -8.27
CA LEU A 133 -1.17 14.95 -9.15
C LEU A 133 -2.36 15.74 -8.62
N SER A 134 -3.09 16.41 -9.50
CA SER A 134 -4.27 17.18 -9.15
C SER A 134 -5.27 17.24 -10.29
N THR A 135 -6.53 17.46 -9.94
CA THR A 135 -7.60 17.80 -10.87
C THR A 135 -8.21 19.14 -10.46
N GLY A 136 -8.82 19.85 -11.41
CA GLY A 136 -9.68 20.99 -11.12
C GLY A 136 -11.09 20.55 -10.69
N THR A 137 -12.01 21.51 -10.63
CA THR A 137 -13.42 21.28 -10.24
C THR A 137 -14.28 20.73 -11.39
N THR A 138 -13.72 20.64 -12.61
CA THR A 138 -14.42 20.11 -13.77
C THR A 138 -14.62 18.61 -13.62
N THR A 139 -15.87 18.16 -13.73
CA THR A 139 -16.22 16.73 -13.77
C THR A 139 -15.52 16.02 -14.93
N SER A 140 -15.27 14.72 -14.82
CA SER A 140 -14.54 13.93 -15.82
C SER A 140 -13.16 14.52 -16.12
N SER A 141 -12.50 15.05 -15.08
CA SER A 141 -11.10 15.42 -15.15
C SER A 141 -10.29 14.46 -14.34
N ASP A 142 -9.19 14.00 -14.89
CA ASP A 142 -8.36 13.03 -14.21
C ASP A 142 -6.90 13.17 -14.58
N VAL A 143 -6.07 12.52 -13.77
CA VAL A 143 -4.66 12.37 -14.05
C VAL A 143 -4.22 10.99 -13.61
N LEU A 144 -3.65 10.25 -14.56
CA LEU A 144 -3.07 8.94 -14.35
C LEU A 144 -1.55 9.04 -14.46
N PHE A 145 -0.87 8.48 -13.48
CA PHE A 145 0.57 8.47 -13.40
C PHE A 145 1.06 7.04 -13.24
N GLU A 146 1.82 6.55 -14.21
CA GLU A 146 2.30 5.18 -14.19
C GLU A 146 3.75 5.06 -14.63
N THR A 147 4.44 4.05 -14.13
CA THR A 147 5.79 3.72 -14.59
C THR A 147 5.74 2.99 -15.92
N ARG A 148 6.59 3.40 -16.88
CA ARG A 148 6.74 2.66 -18.14
C ARG A 148 7.33 1.27 -17.93
N ARG A 149 8.15 1.11 -16.89
CA ARG A 149 8.60 -0.21 -16.44
C ARG A 149 7.50 -0.83 -15.59
N HIS A 150 7.23 -2.10 -15.85
CA HIS A 150 6.25 -2.89 -15.12
C HIS A 150 7.00 -3.89 -14.24
N ALA A 151 6.53 -4.08 -13.01
CA ALA A 151 7.01 -5.17 -12.19
C ALA A 151 6.40 -6.46 -12.76
N LYS A 152 7.25 -7.41 -13.14
CA LYS A 152 6.80 -8.71 -13.62
C LYS A 152 6.77 -9.67 -12.46
N TYR A 153 5.60 -10.21 -12.17
CA TYR A 153 5.49 -11.31 -11.24
C TYR A 153 6.09 -12.59 -11.82
N HIS A 154 6.78 -13.35 -10.96
CA HIS A 154 7.23 -14.72 -11.25
C HIS A 154 6.54 -15.69 -10.31
N MET A 155 5.99 -16.78 -10.86
CA MET A 155 5.23 -17.78 -10.10
C MET A 155 6.05 -18.30 -8.90
N GLY A 156 5.44 -18.26 -7.71
CA GLY A 156 6.05 -18.73 -6.46
C GLY A 156 6.94 -17.70 -5.76
N GLN A 157 7.00 -16.47 -6.27
CA GLN A 157 7.59 -15.33 -5.57
C GLN A 157 6.49 -14.42 -5.01
N GLY A 158 6.84 -13.48 -4.14
CA GLY A 158 5.95 -12.37 -3.77
C GLY A 158 6.45 -11.08 -4.42
N LEU A 159 5.60 -10.06 -4.48
CA LEU A 159 6.02 -8.72 -4.84
C LEU A 159 5.70 -7.74 -3.72
N GLN A 160 6.60 -6.78 -3.53
CA GLN A 160 6.48 -5.70 -2.57
C GLN A 160 6.53 -4.37 -3.31
N ALA A 161 5.46 -3.60 -3.19
CA ALA A 161 5.37 -2.25 -3.73
C ALA A 161 5.47 -1.24 -2.58
N ARG A 162 6.53 -0.43 -2.58
CA ARG A 162 6.77 0.62 -1.58
C ARG A 162 6.57 1.99 -2.19
N MET A 163 5.88 2.87 -1.45
CA MET A 163 5.57 4.22 -1.89
C MET A 163 5.64 5.21 -0.72
N ALA A 164 6.25 6.37 -0.95
CA ALA A 164 6.19 7.49 -0.01
C ALA A 164 5.20 8.52 -0.58
N VAL A 165 4.08 8.72 0.11
CA VAL A 165 2.97 9.53 -0.40
C VAL A 165 2.30 10.33 0.72
N ALA A 166 1.79 11.50 0.37
CA ALA A 166 0.84 12.26 1.14
C ALA A 166 -0.41 12.45 0.29
N PHE A 167 -1.58 12.21 0.87
CA PHE A 167 -2.86 12.42 0.17
C PHE A 167 -3.33 13.86 0.35
N GLY A 168 -4.10 14.37 -0.61
CA GLY A 168 -4.77 15.66 -0.47
C GLY A 168 -5.90 15.58 0.55
N ALA A 169 -6.48 16.74 0.90
CA ALA A 169 -7.74 16.75 1.63
C ALA A 169 -8.81 16.01 0.80
N PRO A 170 -9.59 15.10 1.41
CA PRO A 170 -10.59 14.35 0.66
C PRO A 170 -11.75 15.24 0.25
N VAL A 171 -12.22 15.06 -0.99
CA VAL A 171 -13.40 15.73 -1.55
C VAL A 171 -14.32 14.64 -2.10
N VAL A 172 -15.59 14.67 -1.74
CA VAL A 172 -16.59 13.70 -2.25
C VAL A 172 -16.64 13.79 -3.77
N GLY A 173 -16.72 12.64 -4.45
CA GLY A 173 -16.67 12.57 -5.91
C GLY A 173 -15.26 12.57 -6.49
N THR A 174 -14.21 12.74 -5.67
CA THR A 174 -12.82 12.62 -6.08
C THR A 174 -12.19 11.33 -5.56
N GLU A 175 -11.65 10.50 -6.45
CA GLU A 175 -10.76 9.40 -6.08
C GLU A 175 -9.33 9.91 -6.03
N GLN A 176 -8.59 9.55 -4.98
CA GLN A 176 -7.14 9.73 -4.90
C GLN A 176 -6.52 8.37 -4.60
N PHE A 177 -5.70 7.85 -5.49
CA PHE A 177 -5.12 6.52 -5.37
C PHE A 177 -3.61 6.56 -5.50
N CYS A 178 -2.92 5.75 -4.69
CA CYS A 178 -1.50 5.44 -4.89
C CYS A 178 -1.27 3.96 -4.54
N GLY A 179 -0.57 3.25 -5.43
CA GLY A 179 -0.44 1.81 -5.33
C GLY A 179 0.39 1.17 -6.43
N TYR A 180 0.12 -0.12 -6.61
CA TYR A 180 0.66 -0.98 -7.65
C TYR A 180 -0.50 -1.45 -8.52
N GLY A 181 -0.46 -1.20 -9.82
CA GLY A 181 -1.61 -1.49 -10.68
C GLY A 181 -1.81 -0.52 -11.82
N ASN A 182 -3.01 -0.56 -12.38
CA ASN A 182 -3.51 0.38 -13.39
C ASN A 182 -5.04 0.49 -13.25
N GLU A 183 -5.72 0.88 -14.33
CA GLU A 183 -7.18 0.94 -14.38
C GLU A 183 -7.89 -0.42 -14.37
N GLU A 184 -7.19 -1.49 -14.73
CA GLU A 184 -7.77 -2.84 -14.85
C GLU A 184 -7.69 -3.59 -13.53
N ASP A 185 -6.49 -3.68 -12.96
CA ASP A 185 -6.17 -4.36 -11.70
C ASP A 185 -5.25 -3.45 -10.87
N ALA A 186 -5.57 -3.25 -9.59
CA ALA A 186 -4.73 -2.46 -8.70
C ALA A 186 -4.88 -2.79 -7.21
N LEU A 187 -3.78 -2.59 -6.48
CA LEU A 187 -3.69 -2.70 -5.03
C LEU A 187 -3.06 -1.44 -4.47
N GLY A 188 -3.69 -0.80 -3.50
CA GLY A 188 -3.11 0.42 -2.93
C GLY A 188 -3.95 1.07 -1.85
N PHE A 189 -3.55 2.29 -1.53
CA PHE A 189 -4.22 3.15 -0.56
C PHE A 189 -4.97 4.25 -1.30
N CYS A 190 -6.16 4.60 -0.81
CA CYS A 190 -6.95 5.63 -1.45
C CYS A 190 -7.92 6.39 -0.53
N TYR A 191 -8.35 7.54 -1.03
CA TYR A 191 -9.68 8.07 -0.77
C TYR A 191 -10.60 7.63 -1.92
N ALA A 192 -11.69 6.94 -1.60
CA ALA A 192 -12.66 6.50 -2.58
C ALA A 192 -13.59 7.65 -3.00
N SER A 193 -13.98 7.69 -4.28
CA SER A 193 -14.88 8.73 -4.82
C SER A 193 -16.25 8.77 -4.16
N SER A 194 -16.70 7.68 -3.55
CA SER A 194 -17.99 7.56 -2.86
C SER A 194 -18.06 8.31 -1.52
N GLY A 195 -16.94 8.81 -1.00
CA GLY A 195 -16.91 9.45 0.32
C GLY A 195 -15.62 10.20 0.59
N ILE A 196 -15.36 10.40 1.88
CA ILE A 196 -14.14 11.07 2.39
C ILE A 196 -13.28 10.14 3.24
N GLU A 197 -13.64 8.86 3.29
CA GLU A 197 -12.98 7.87 4.12
C GLU A 197 -11.69 7.42 3.45
N PHE A 198 -10.61 7.36 4.24
CA PHE A 198 -9.36 6.77 3.79
C PHE A 198 -9.41 5.25 3.96
N GLY A 199 -8.71 4.52 3.10
CA GLY A 199 -8.67 3.06 3.19
C GLY A 199 -7.72 2.43 2.20
N VAL A 200 -7.94 1.13 1.99
CA VAL A 200 -7.22 0.33 0.99
C VAL A 200 -8.19 -0.11 -0.10
N LEU A 201 -7.68 -0.21 -1.33
CA LEU A 201 -8.44 -0.62 -2.49
C LEU A 201 -7.81 -1.86 -3.11
N HIS A 202 -8.66 -2.85 -3.36
CA HIS A 202 -8.41 -3.94 -4.30
C HIS A 202 -9.33 -3.79 -5.51
N ARG A 203 -8.72 -3.46 -6.65
CA ARG A 203 -9.37 -3.34 -7.95
C ARG A 203 -9.05 -4.58 -8.78
N PHE A 204 -10.07 -5.18 -9.38
CA PHE A 204 -9.91 -6.41 -10.14
C PHE A 204 -10.83 -6.51 -11.35
N GLY A 205 -10.30 -7.07 -12.44
CA GLY A 205 -11.07 -7.58 -13.58
C GLY A 205 -11.59 -6.53 -14.53
N GLY A 206 -11.03 -5.31 -14.49
CA GLY A 206 -11.26 -4.32 -15.53
C GLY A 206 -10.57 -4.70 -16.84
N LYS A 207 -11.05 -4.12 -17.94
CA LYS A 207 -10.41 -4.18 -19.26
C LYS A 207 -10.56 -2.84 -19.93
N THR A 208 -9.47 -2.29 -20.45
CA THR A 208 -9.56 -1.08 -21.29
C THR A 208 -10.17 -1.43 -22.65
N GLU A 209 -11.03 -0.54 -23.15
CA GLU A 209 -11.59 -0.64 -24.50
C GLU A 209 -10.49 -0.49 -25.56
N ILE A 210 -10.47 -1.38 -26.56
CA ILE A 210 -9.55 -1.29 -27.70
C ILE A 210 -10.33 -1.38 -29.01
N GLN A 211 -10.23 -0.33 -29.80
CA GLN A 211 -10.90 -0.19 -31.09
C GLN A 211 -9.88 -0.04 -32.20
N THR A 212 -10.05 -0.81 -33.28
CA THR A 212 -9.16 -0.72 -34.45
C THR A 212 -9.91 -0.09 -35.61
N LEU A 213 -9.47 1.09 -36.04
CA LEU A 213 -9.89 1.71 -37.29
C LEU A 213 -9.02 1.19 -38.44
N THR A 214 -9.64 0.67 -39.49
CA THR A 214 -8.95 0.37 -40.75
C THR A 214 -9.37 1.37 -41.82
N VAL A 215 -8.41 2.16 -42.31
CA VAL A 215 -8.64 3.07 -43.45
C VAL A 215 -8.61 2.25 -44.74
N THR A 216 -9.72 2.26 -45.47
CA THR A 216 -9.90 1.48 -46.71
C THR A 216 -9.79 2.35 -47.96
N THR A 217 -10.06 3.66 -47.84
CA THR A 217 -9.90 4.64 -48.92
C THR A 217 -9.26 5.91 -48.34
N GLY A 218 -8.22 6.43 -49.01
CA GLY A 218 -7.59 7.71 -48.64
C GLY A 218 -8.39 8.93 -49.11
N ALA A 219 -7.84 10.13 -48.95
CA ALA A 219 -8.53 11.38 -49.33
C ALA A 219 -8.43 11.65 -50.84
N VAL A 220 -9.26 10.97 -51.63
CA VAL A 220 -9.14 10.92 -53.10
C VAL A 220 -9.83 12.06 -53.86
N THR A 221 -10.78 12.78 -53.26
CA THR A 221 -11.58 13.80 -53.98
C THR A 221 -11.13 15.23 -53.67
N ALA A 222 -10.78 15.55 -52.43
CA ALA A 222 -10.39 16.89 -51.99
C ALA A 222 -9.52 16.84 -50.73
N SER A 223 -8.89 17.98 -50.41
CA SER A 223 -8.36 18.20 -49.05
C SER A 223 -9.50 18.72 -48.18
N GLY A 224 -9.49 18.42 -46.89
CA GLY A 224 -10.52 18.84 -45.96
C GLY A 224 -10.38 18.15 -44.62
N THR A 225 -11.44 18.22 -43.82
CA THR A 225 -11.51 17.58 -42.51
C THR A 225 -12.28 16.28 -42.56
N ILE A 226 -11.81 15.30 -41.78
CA ILE A 226 -12.59 14.14 -41.34
C ILE A 226 -12.80 14.24 -39.82
N THR A 227 -13.88 13.67 -39.31
CA THR A 227 -14.17 13.61 -37.88
C THR A 227 -14.06 12.18 -37.39
N ILE A 228 -13.26 11.98 -36.35
CA ILE A 228 -13.17 10.71 -35.63
C ILE A 228 -13.93 10.87 -34.32
N THR A 229 -14.90 10.00 -34.08
CA THR A 229 -15.66 9.96 -32.83
C THR A 229 -15.19 8.76 -32.02
N LEU A 230 -14.78 8.98 -30.77
CA LEU A 230 -14.44 7.93 -29.81
C LEU A 230 -15.23 8.18 -28.51
N ASN A 231 -15.98 7.20 -28.02
CA ASN A 231 -16.81 7.36 -26.82
C ASN A 231 -17.77 8.57 -26.89
N GLY A 232 -18.28 8.88 -28.09
CA GLY A 232 -19.12 10.05 -28.36
C GLY A 232 -18.39 11.41 -28.41
N VAL A 233 -17.06 11.43 -28.27
CA VAL A 233 -16.23 12.65 -28.38
C VAL A 233 -15.71 12.78 -29.80
N GLU A 234 -16.13 13.86 -30.48
CA GLU A 234 -15.70 14.18 -31.85
C GLU A 234 -14.34 14.89 -31.84
N THR A 235 -13.43 14.43 -32.69
CA THR A 235 -12.11 15.04 -32.92
C THR A 235 -11.88 15.22 -34.43
N GLU A 236 -11.60 16.45 -34.83
CA GLU A 236 -11.32 16.81 -36.22
C GLU A 236 -9.88 16.45 -36.61
N VAL A 237 -9.72 15.88 -37.81
CA VAL A 237 -8.43 15.53 -38.40
C VAL A 237 -8.37 16.09 -39.82
N GLU A 238 -7.36 16.92 -40.10
CA GLU A 238 -7.12 17.42 -41.45
C GLU A 238 -6.45 16.35 -42.34
N VAL A 239 -6.95 16.21 -43.57
CA VAL A 239 -6.39 15.34 -44.61
C VAL A 239 -6.21 16.10 -45.91
N VAL A 240 -5.23 15.69 -46.71
CA VAL A 240 -4.84 16.36 -47.96
C VAL A 240 -5.25 15.53 -49.17
N GLN A 241 -5.66 16.20 -50.25
CA GLN A 241 -6.01 15.53 -51.50
C GLN A 241 -4.86 14.63 -51.99
N ASN A 242 -5.20 13.39 -52.33
CA ASN A 242 -4.33 12.29 -52.71
C ASN A 242 -3.53 11.65 -51.56
N ASP A 243 -3.85 11.94 -50.30
CA ASP A 243 -3.32 11.15 -49.19
C ASP A 243 -3.70 9.68 -49.37
N THR A 244 -2.71 8.79 -49.31
CA THR A 244 -2.95 7.35 -49.32
C THR A 244 -3.62 6.91 -48.01
N VAL A 245 -4.12 5.67 -47.96
CA VAL A 245 -4.66 5.10 -46.71
C VAL A 245 -3.67 5.18 -45.53
N THR A 246 -2.37 5.06 -45.81
CA THR A 246 -1.30 5.18 -44.81
C THR A 246 -1.01 6.63 -44.43
N ASP A 247 -1.19 7.57 -45.35
CA ASP A 247 -1.03 8.99 -45.05
C ASP A 247 -2.17 9.49 -44.17
N VAL A 248 -3.42 9.09 -44.48
CA VAL A 248 -4.58 9.37 -43.62
C VAL A 248 -4.40 8.76 -42.22
N ALA A 249 -4.01 7.47 -42.12
CA ALA A 249 -3.78 6.85 -40.83
C ALA A 249 -2.69 7.58 -40.01
N ARG A 250 -1.66 8.11 -40.68
CA ARG A 250 -0.62 8.93 -40.04
C ARG A 250 -1.13 10.30 -39.61
N ALA A 251 -1.98 10.94 -40.41
CA ALA A 251 -2.62 12.21 -40.06
C ALA A 251 -3.48 12.05 -38.80
N ILE A 252 -4.28 10.97 -38.73
CA ILE A 252 -5.06 10.61 -37.53
C ILE A 252 -4.13 10.45 -36.33
N GLY A 253 -3.06 9.65 -36.42
CA GLY A 253 -2.14 9.45 -35.29
C GLY A 253 -1.27 10.65 -34.91
N ALA A 254 -1.33 11.75 -35.66
CA ALA A 254 -0.67 13.01 -35.28
C ALA A 254 -1.56 13.88 -34.37
N VAL A 255 -2.85 13.57 -34.26
CA VAL A 255 -3.83 14.26 -33.40
C VAL A 255 -3.91 13.56 -32.04
N THR A 256 -4.29 14.31 -31.00
CA THR A 256 -4.51 13.79 -29.63
C THR A 256 -6.00 13.55 -29.42
N PHE A 257 -6.37 12.41 -28.84
CA PHE A 257 -7.76 11.97 -28.68
C PHE A 257 -8.22 11.92 -27.22
N GLY A 258 -7.76 12.85 -26.38
CA GLY A 258 -8.13 12.89 -24.95
C GLY A 258 -7.91 11.55 -24.25
N GLU A 259 -9.02 10.90 -23.87
CA GLU A 259 -9.08 9.63 -23.14
C GLU A 259 -8.56 8.41 -23.94
N HIS A 260 -8.15 8.58 -25.20
CA HIS A 260 -7.63 7.50 -26.04
C HIS A 260 -6.21 7.75 -26.54
N GLU A 261 -5.37 6.72 -26.44
CA GLU A 261 -4.08 6.67 -27.13
C GLU A 261 -4.26 6.09 -28.54
N ALA A 262 -3.74 6.79 -29.56
CA ALA A 262 -3.78 6.35 -30.96
C ALA A 262 -2.42 5.79 -31.41
N ILE A 263 -2.40 4.54 -31.89
CA ILE A 263 -1.20 3.85 -32.37
C ILE A 263 -1.39 3.49 -33.85
N VAL A 264 -0.55 4.06 -34.71
CA VAL A 264 -0.62 3.86 -36.17
C VAL A 264 0.21 2.65 -36.61
N ILE A 265 -0.40 1.76 -37.41
CA ILE A 265 0.25 0.58 -38.00
C ILE A 265 -0.17 0.47 -39.47
N GLY A 266 0.61 1.07 -40.38
CA GLY A 266 0.29 1.05 -41.81
C GLY A 266 -1.00 1.80 -42.12
N ALA A 267 -2.04 1.10 -42.56
CA ALA A 267 -3.36 1.68 -42.86
C ALA A 267 -4.36 1.58 -41.68
N THR A 268 -3.94 1.04 -40.54
CA THR A 268 -4.78 0.90 -39.35
C THR A 268 -4.32 1.86 -38.25
N VAL A 269 -5.29 2.29 -37.44
CA VAL A 269 -5.06 3.05 -36.22
C VAL A 269 -5.74 2.29 -35.08
N VAL A 270 -4.97 1.92 -34.06
CA VAL A 270 -5.46 1.25 -32.86
C VAL A 270 -5.66 2.32 -31.79
N PHE A 271 -6.88 2.48 -31.32
CA PHE A 271 -7.25 3.34 -30.22
C PHE A 271 -7.36 2.49 -28.94
N ILE A 272 -6.63 2.89 -27.91
CA ILE A 272 -6.64 2.24 -26.59
C ILE A 272 -7.18 3.26 -25.59
N SER A 273 -8.30 2.93 -24.94
CA SER A 273 -8.85 3.78 -23.88
C SER A 273 -7.91 3.83 -22.67
N HIS A 274 -7.82 4.99 -22.05
CA HIS A 274 -7.17 5.18 -20.77
C HIS A 274 -7.99 4.59 -19.62
N HIS A 275 -9.26 4.25 -19.83
CA HIS A 275 -10.17 3.77 -18.80
C HIS A 275 -10.63 2.33 -19.03
N ALA A 276 -10.73 1.58 -17.93
CA ALA A 276 -11.39 0.29 -17.93
C ALA A 276 -12.90 0.50 -17.77
N ALA A 277 -13.61 0.67 -18.89
CA ALA A 277 -15.07 0.84 -18.94
C ALA A 277 -15.61 0.39 -20.29
N VAL A 278 -16.91 0.12 -20.37
CA VAL A 278 -17.60 -0.06 -21.65
C VAL A 278 -17.77 1.31 -22.28
N GLU A 279 -17.38 1.44 -23.55
CA GLU A 279 -17.53 2.67 -24.33
C GLU A 279 -18.34 2.40 -25.60
N SER A 280 -18.83 3.45 -26.25
CA SER A 280 -19.68 3.33 -27.45
C SER A 280 -19.38 4.43 -28.48
N ASP A 281 -20.08 4.42 -29.61
CA ASP A 281 -20.02 5.50 -30.61
C ASP A 281 -18.62 5.75 -31.20
N PHE A 282 -18.13 4.74 -31.93
CA PHE A 282 -16.88 4.79 -32.67
C PHE A 282 -17.14 4.99 -34.17
N THR A 283 -16.85 6.19 -34.70
CA THR A 283 -17.12 6.52 -36.09
C THR A 283 -15.96 7.26 -36.77
N LEU A 284 -15.88 7.11 -38.09
CA LEU A 284 -15.14 7.99 -38.97
C LEU A 284 -16.15 8.60 -39.93
N ASP A 285 -16.29 9.92 -39.87
CA ASP A 285 -17.21 10.69 -40.70
C ASP A 285 -16.42 11.63 -41.61
N ASP A 286 -16.62 11.51 -42.92
CA ASP A 286 -16.00 12.37 -43.93
C ASP A 286 -16.81 13.68 -44.07
N THR A 287 -16.52 14.65 -43.22
CA THR A 287 -17.29 15.89 -43.08
C THR A 287 -17.14 16.82 -44.28
N ASP A 288 -15.99 16.83 -44.94
CA ASP A 288 -15.69 17.69 -46.10
C ASP A 288 -15.67 16.97 -47.45
N THR A 289 -16.28 15.78 -47.56
CA THR A 289 -16.35 15.01 -48.82
C THR A 289 -14.98 14.72 -49.45
N THR A 290 -13.97 14.46 -48.61
CA THR A 290 -12.58 14.12 -48.99
C THR A 290 -12.48 12.76 -49.69
N GLY A 291 -13.52 11.92 -49.59
CA GLY A 291 -13.58 10.58 -50.15
C GLY A 291 -12.93 9.53 -49.25
N THR A 292 -12.51 9.94 -48.05
CA THR A 292 -11.89 9.06 -47.05
C THR A 292 -12.93 8.08 -46.50
N VAL A 293 -12.57 6.81 -46.42
CA VAL A 293 -13.45 5.76 -45.86
C VAL A 293 -12.65 4.87 -44.93
N GLY A 294 -13.20 4.63 -43.75
CA GLY A 294 -12.67 3.66 -42.79
C GLY A 294 -13.79 2.97 -42.03
N SER A 295 -13.44 1.89 -41.35
CA SER A 295 -14.38 1.16 -40.50
C SER A 295 -13.71 0.76 -39.20
N PHE A 296 -14.44 0.89 -38.10
CA PHE A 296 -14.04 0.42 -36.78
C PHE A 296 -14.36 -1.06 -36.59
N ALA A 297 -13.50 -1.73 -35.83
CA ALA A 297 -13.72 -3.06 -35.29
C ALA A 297 -13.30 -3.09 -33.82
N GLU A 298 -14.21 -3.55 -32.97
CA GLU A 298 -13.93 -3.79 -31.55
C GLU A 298 -12.94 -4.94 -31.43
N THR A 299 -11.75 -4.61 -30.93
CA THR A 299 -10.66 -5.58 -30.72
C THR A 299 -10.76 -6.18 -29.33
N VAL A 300 -11.06 -5.34 -28.34
CA VAL A 300 -11.34 -5.74 -26.96
C VAL A 300 -12.47 -4.87 -26.44
N ALA A 301 -13.59 -5.49 -26.07
CA ALA A 301 -14.65 -4.84 -25.31
C ALA A 301 -14.15 -4.49 -23.90
N GLY A 302 -14.26 -3.23 -23.54
CA GLY A 302 -13.92 -2.70 -22.24
C GLY A 302 -14.88 -3.20 -21.17
N VAL A 303 -14.37 -3.29 -19.95
CA VAL A 303 -15.11 -3.79 -18.78
C VAL A 303 -14.73 -2.97 -17.57
N GLY A 304 -15.75 -2.45 -16.86
CA GLY A 304 -15.56 -1.76 -15.59
C GLY A 304 -14.97 -2.68 -14.52
N PRO A 305 -13.93 -2.26 -13.78
CA PRO A 305 -13.34 -3.10 -12.75
C PRO A 305 -14.27 -3.22 -11.54
N THR A 306 -14.11 -4.31 -10.79
CA THR A 306 -14.71 -4.44 -9.46
C THR A 306 -13.79 -3.81 -8.42
N ASN A 307 -14.26 -2.75 -7.76
CA ASN A 307 -13.53 -2.06 -6.70
C ASN A 307 -14.01 -2.53 -5.32
N THR A 308 -13.12 -3.21 -4.58
CA THR A 308 -13.32 -3.55 -3.18
C THR A 308 -12.57 -2.56 -2.30
N PHE A 309 -13.29 -1.56 -1.79
CA PHE A 309 -12.74 -0.56 -0.89
C PHE A 309 -12.98 -0.94 0.58
N ILE A 310 -11.90 -0.99 1.37
CA ILE A 310 -11.95 -1.25 2.82
C ILE A 310 -11.46 0.00 3.55
N THR A 311 -12.40 0.68 4.20
CA THR A 311 -12.13 1.87 5.01
C THR A 311 -11.19 1.56 6.18
N GLN A 312 -10.41 2.55 6.61
CA GLN A 312 -9.49 2.46 7.74
C GLN A 312 -10.16 1.95 9.02
N SER A 313 -11.41 2.37 9.27
CA SER A 313 -12.18 1.92 10.43
C SER A 313 -12.53 0.43 10.41
N ARG A 314 -12.39 -0.24 9.26
CA ARG A 314 -12.64 -1.66 9.02
C ARG A 314 -11.36 -2.49 8.85
N TRP A 315 -10.18 -1.89 8.99
CA TRP A 315 -8.92 -2.61 8.99
C TRP A 315 -8.89 -3.66 10.12
N ASN A 316 -8.25 -4.80 9.84
CA ASN A 316 -8.38 -6.04 10.62
C ASN A 316 -7.11 -6.45 11.35
N ILE A 317 -5.99 -5.73 11.17
CA ILE A 317 -4.76 -5.91 11.95
C ILE A 317 -4.60 -4.70 12.88
N ASP A 318 -4.60 -3.51 12.29
CA ASP A 318 -4.44 -2.26 13.02
C ASP A 318 -5.17 -1.15 12.28
N LYS A 319 -6.12 -0.49 12.95
CA LYS A 319 -6.88 0.63 12.38
C LYS A 319 -6.09 1.95 12.33
N MET A 320 -5.02 2.08 13.12
CA MET A 320 -4.24 3.31 13.30
C MET A 320 -5.13 4.53 13.57
N ASP A 321 -6.13 4.36 14.43
CA ASP A 321 -7.16 5.37 14.73
C ASP A 321 -6.80 6.25 15.95
N GLY A 322 -5.60 6.08 16.51
CA GLY A 322 -5.15 6.77 17.73
C GLY A 322 -5.79 6.27 19.02
N SER A 323 -6.67 5.26 18.97
CA SER A 323 -7.26 4.69 20.18
C SER A 323 -6.23 3.94 21.01
N ASN A 324 -6.38 3.94 22.33
CA ASN A 324 -5.54 3.15 23.25
C ASN A 324 -5.97 1.67 23.34
N ASN A 325 -6.71 1.16 22.34
CA ASN A 325 -7.21 -0.20 22.34
C ASN A 325 -6.24 -1.14 21.61
N LEU A 326 -5.51 -1.97 22.36
CA LEU A 326 -4.54 -2.91 21.79
C LEU A 326 -5.16 -3.98 20.86
N GLY A 327 -6.48 -4.22 20.94
CA GLY A 327 -7.16 -5.17 20.06
C GLY A 327 -7.52 -4.60 18.68
N THR A 328 -7.61 -3.28 18.53
CA THR A 328 -7.98 -2.63 17.26
C THR A 328 -6.94 -1.63 16.75
N ASN A 329 -6.06 -1.15 17.63
CA ASN A 329 -4.95 -0.26 17.34
C ASN A 329 -3.70 -0.67 18.15
N PRO A 330 -3.12 -1.86 17.89
CA PRO A 330 -1.93 -2.34 18.60
C PRO A 330 -0.70 -1.42 18.46
N SER A 331 -0.56 -0.69 17.35
CA SER A 331 0.52 0.29 17.13
C SER A 331 0.39 1.53 18.01
N ARG A 332 -0.82 1.83 18.51
CA ARG A 332 -1.18 3.08 19.20
C ARG A 332 -0.92 4.32 18.35
N MET A 333 -0.82 4.16 17.04
CA MET A 333 -0.59 5.25 16.11
C MET A 333 -1.92 5.86 15.69
N ILE A 334 -1.90 7.16 15.38
CA ILE A 334 -2.94 7.80 14.59
C ILE A 334 -2.36 8.06 13.20
N LEU A 335 -2.97 7.49 12.17
CA LEU A 335 -2.61 7.80 10.79
C LEU A 335 -3.39 9.04 10.34
N THR A 336 -2.67 10.04 9.85
CA THR A 336 -3.25 11.22 9.22
C THR A 336 -2.78 11.26 7.76
N PRO A 337 -3.59 10.78 6.80
CA PRO A 337 -3.14 10.57 5.42
C PRO A 337 -2.71 11.84 4.68
N THR A 338 -3.11 13.02 5.17
CA THR A 338 -2.68 14.31 4.63
C THR A 338 -1.24 14.68 4.97
N PHE A 339 -0.62 13.96 5.90
CA PHE A 339 0.83 14.02 6.14
C PHE A 339 1.52 12.84 5.44
N GLY A 340 2.71 13.10 4.91
CA GLY A 340 3.49 12.10 4.20
C GLY A 340 3.84 10.91 5.09
N ASN A 341 3.67 9.70 4.55
CA ASN A 341 4.10 8.47 5.19
C ASN A 341 4.60 7.46 4.14
N THR A 342 5.30 6.42 4.59
CA THR A 342 5.70 5.29 3.74
C THR A 342 4.67 4.17 3.85
N TYR A 343 4.20 3.71 2.70
CA TYR A 343 3.22 2.65 2.56
C TYR A 343 3.83 1.47 1.80
N GLU A 344 3.40 0.27 2.13
CA GLU A 344 3.80 -0.95 1.44
C GLU A 344 2.59 -1.84 1.18
N VAL A 345 2.57 -2.44 0.00
CA VAL A 345 1.67 -3.55 -0.34
C VAL A 345 2.54 -4.75 -0.65
N GLU A 346 2.36 -5.81 0.13
CA GLU A 346 2.89 -7.13 -0.18
C GLU A 346 1.76 -7.97 -0.77
N TYR A 347 2.02 -8.62 -1.90
CA TYR A 347 1.07 -9.56 -2.45
C TYR A 347 1.76 -10.80 -3.00
N GLN A 348 1.04 -11.91 -2.88
CA GLN A 348 1.36 -13.18 -3.49
C GLN A 348 0.32 -13.44 -4.58
N ASP A 349 0.73 -13.46 -5.85
CA ASP A 349 -0.20 -13.56 -6.97
C ASP A 349 -0.96 -14.89 -7.01
N GLY A 350 -2.10 -14.89 -7.68
CA GLY A 350 -2.98 -16.03 -7.78
C GLY A 350 -3.94 -16.09 -6.59
N PHE A 351 -3.72 -17.01 -5.68
CA PHE A 351 -4.59 -17.22 -4.50
C PHE A 351 -3.89 -16.89 -3.18
N GLY A 352 -2.79 -16.15 -3.24
CA GLY A 352 -2.05 -15.72 -2.07
C GLY A 352 -2.67 -14.49 -1.41
N ASP A 353 -2.30 -14.27 -0.15
CA ASP A 353 -2.80 -13.16 0.64
C ASP A 353 -2.21 -11.82 0.16
N ILE A 354 -2.98 -10.76 0.37
CA ILE A 354 -2.54 -9.36 0.17
C ILE A 354 -2.46 -8.70 1.53
N ILE A 355 -1.34 -8.05 1.83
CA ILE A 355 -1.11 -7.39 3.12
C ILE A 355 -0.67 -5.94 2.87
N TYR A 356 -1.32 -5.04 3.58
CA TYR A 356 -1.07 -3.60 3.54
C TYR A 356 -0.32 -3.19 4.80
N PHE A 357 0.71 -2.36 4.62
CA PHE A 357 1.55 -1.88 5.70
C PHE A 357 1.71 -0.36 5.62
N VAL A 358 1.92 0.23 6.80
CA VAL A 358 2.25 1.65 6.97
C VAL A 358 3.44 1.73 7.90
N GLU A 359 4.36 2.67 7.64
CA GLU A 359 5.48 2.92 8.55
C GLU A 359 4.97 3.44 9.89
N ASN A 360 5.39 2.76 10.96
CA ASN A 360 5.05 3.14 12.32
C ASN A 360 6.05 4.19 12.83
N GLN A 361 5.54 5.40 13.12
CA GLN A 361 6.33 6.54 13.60
C GLN A 361 7.16 6.26 14.85
N ASN A 362 6.76 5.30 15.70
CA ASN A 362 7.45 4.98 16.94
C ASN A 362 8.63 4.01 16.72
N THR A 363 8.59 3.20 15.66
CA THR A 363 9.59 2.14 15.41
C THR A 363 10.43 2.37 14.15
N GLY A 364 9.98 3.22 13.23
CA GLY A 364 10.59 3.42 11.91
C GLY A 364 10.53 2.17 11.03
N LYS A 365 9.56 1.28 11.27
CA LYS A 365 9.39 0.01 10.56
C LYS A 365 7.98 -0.10 10.01
N PHE A 366 7.82 -0.84 8.92
CA PHE A 366 6.52 -1.22 8.41
C PHE A 366 5.72 -2.03 9.44
N HIS A 367 4.46 -1.64 9.62
CA HIS A 367 3.49 -2.30 10.48
C HIS A 367 2.27 -2.67 9.65
N GLY A 368 1.85 -3.94 9.73
CA GLY A 368 0.69 -4.43 8.98
C GLY A 368 -0.59 -3.79 9.51
N VAL A 369 -1.42 -3.25 8.62
CA VAL A 369 -2.68 -2.59 8.98
C VAL A 369 -3.90 -3.41 8.53
N HIS A 370 -3.81 -4.02 7.36
CA HIS A 370 -4.90 -4.81 6.81
C HIS A 370 -4.40 -6.02 6.02
N ARG A 371 -5.17 -7.11 6.06
CA ARG A 371 -4.96 -8.29 5.22
C ARG A 371 -6.25 -8.68 4.53
N ILE A 372 -6.15 -8.92 3.23
CA ILE A 372 -7.16 -9.62 2.45
C ILE A 372 -6.67 -11.06 2.30
N SER A 373 -7.32 -11.98 2.99
CA SER A 373 -7.01 -13.40 2.84
C SER A 373 -7.65 -13.95 1.58
N TYR A 374 -6.86 -14.66 0.78
CA TYR A 374 -7.30 -15.15 -0.53
C TYR A 374 -7.26 -16.68 -0.62
N ALA A 375 -6.33 -17.31 0.11
CA ALA A 375 -6.12 -18.74 0.09
C ALA A 375 -7.36 -19.49 0.55
N ASN A 376 -7.84 -20.43 -0.29
CA ASN A 376 -9.04 -21.24 -0.04
C ASN A 376 -10.33 -20.44 0.22
N GLN A 377 -10.38 -19.18 -0.24
CA GLN A 377 -11.58 -18.32 -0.12
C GLN A 377 -12.14 -17.88 -1.48
N ASN A 378 -11.30 -17.95 -2.53
CA ASN A 378 -11.66 -17.48 -3.87
C ASN A 378 -11.45 -18.58 -4.91
N THR A 379 -12.27 -18.56 -5.96
CA THR A 379 -12.13 -19.42 -7.15
C THR A 379 -11.49 -18.70 -8.32
N VAL A 380 -11.27 -17.39 -8.19
CA VAL A 380 -10.61 -16.53 -9.16
C VAL A 380 -9.36 -15.94 -8.50
N VAL A 381 -8.33 -15.67 -9.31
CA VAL A 381 -7.07 -15.06 -8.87
C VAL A 381 -7.28 -13.64 -8.34
N ASN A 382 -6.33 -13.13 -7.53
CA ASN A 382 -6.39 -11.79 -6.96
C ASN A 382 -6.04 -10.67 -7.96
N ILE A 383 -5.25 -10.96 -8.99
CA ILE A 383 -4.89 -10.06 -10.10
C ILE A 383 -4.95 -10.87 -11.40
N GLN A 384 -5.54 -10.34 -12.49
CA GLN A 384 -5.62 -11.05 -13.77
C GLN A 384 -4.33 -10.93 -14.56
N ASN A 385 -3.78 -9.70 -14.62
CA ASN A 385 -2.51 -9.43 -15.26
C ASN A 385 -1.47 -8.98 -14.21
N PRO A 386 -0.59 -9.87 -13.74
CA PRO A 386 0.32 -9.56 -12.65
C PRO A 386 1.60 -8.83 -13.13
N THR A 387 1.59 -8.29 -14.35
CA THR A 387 2.62 -7.38 -14.86
C THR A 387 2.10 -5.96 -14.82
N LEU A 388 2.27 -5.28 -13.69
CA LEU A 388 1.66 -3.96 -13.45
C LEU A 388 2.73 -2.89 -13.17
N PRO A 389 2.43 -1.62 -13.46
CA PRO A 389 3.31 -0.52 -13.09
C PRO A 389 3.11 -0.08 -11.64
N MET A 390 4.02 0.74 -11.12
CA MET A 390 3.69 1.60 -9.99
C MET A 390 2.75 2.67 -10.50
N TYR A 391 1.69 2.97 -9.75
CA TYR A 391 0.59 3.78 -10.27
C TYR A 391 -0.01 4.70 -9.19
N ALA A 392 -0.32 5.91 -9.61
CA ALA A 392 -1.04 6.89 -8.81
C ALA A 392 -2.04 7.61 -9.71
N SER A 393 -3.18 8.00 -9.14
CA SER A 393 -4.17 8.76 -9.87
C SER A 393 -5.00 9.69 -8.99
N VAL A 394 -5.51 10.75 -9.61
CA VAL A 394 -6.54 11.60 -9.04
C VAL A 394 -7.63 11.74 -10.08
N LYS A 395 -8.87 11.42 -9.72
CA LYS A 395 -10.02 11.44 -10.64
C LYS A 395 -11.16 12.22 -10.04
N ASN A 396 -11.64 13.23 -10.76
CA ASN A 396 -12.83 13.97 -10.40
C ASN A 396 -14.05 13.45 -11.17
N LEU A 397 -14.88 12.66 -10.51
CA LEU A 397 -16.02 11.96 -11.10
C LEU A 397 -17.36 12.67 -10.89
N ALA A 398 -17.37 13.80 -10.17
CA ALA A 398 -18.57 14.58 -9.92
C ALA A 398 -18.25 16.09 -9.96
N THR A 399 -19.26 16.94 -10.00
CA THR A 399 -19.04 18.39 -9.82
C THR A 399 -18.70 18.64 -8.36
N THR A 400 -17.48 19.13 -8.10
CA THR A 400 -16.89 19.31 -6.77
C THR A 400 -16.84 20.75 -6.29
#